data_AF-E9GB71-F1
#
_entry.id   AF-E9GB71-F1
#
_cell.length_a   1.000
_cell.length_b   1.000
_cell.length_c   1.000
_cell.angle_alpha   90.00
_cell.angle_beta   90.00
_cell.angle_gamma   90.00
#
_symmetry.space_group_name_H-M   'P 1'
#
loop_
_entity.id
_entity.type
_entity.pdbx_description
1 polymer ?
#
loop_
_entity_poly.entity_id
_entity_poly.type
_entity_poly.pdbx_seq_one_letter_code
_entity_poly.pdbx_strand_id
1 'polypeptide(L)'
;MDPDFESDKCVCQRPLVSVMCRNCGYRLSNCRKRIKCSEHPNVSYIQDLTECPQCHNSNDYLHEYDSSKSFHARLHTKQQTKTRSY
;
A
#
# COMPACT_ATOMS: atom_id res chain seq x y z
N MET A 1 -5.65 -13.29 29.68
CA MET A 1 -4.55 -12.74 28.86
C MET A 1 -4.27 -13.82 27.84
N ASP A 2 -5.13 -13.83 26.83
CA ASP A 2 -5.36 -15.00 26.00
C ASP A 2 -4.32 -15.08 24.89
N PRO A 3 -3.62 -16.22 24.75
CA PRO A 3 -2.60 -16.41 23.75
C PRO A 3 -3.29 -16.66 22.40
N ASP A 4 -3.06 -15.75 21.46
CA ASP A 4 -2.94 -15.99 20.02
C ASP A 4 -3.62 -17.26 19.48
N PHE A 5 -4.95 -17.29 19.49
CA PHE A 5 -5.66 -18.04 18.47
C PHE A 5 -5.55 -17.19 17.18
N GLU A 6 -4.42 -17.32 16.48
CA GLU A 6 -4.25 -16.83 15.12
C GLU A 6 -5.23 -17.61 14.22
N SER A 7 -6.47 -17.12 14.19
CA SER A 7 -7.44 -17.45 13.16
C SER A 7 -6.92 -16.87 11.85
N ASP A 8 -6.87 -17.68 10.78
CA ASP A 8 -6.51 -17.24 9.42
C ASP A 8 -7.36 -16.05 8.92
N LYS A 9 -8.48 -15.75 9.61
CA LYS A 9 -9.39 -14.64 9.33
C LYS A 9 -8.99 -13.33 10.01
N CYS A 10 -8.06 -13.36 10.97
CA CYS A 10 -7.61 -12.18 11.68
C CYS A 10 -6.70 -11.34 10.78
N VAL A 11 -7.06 -10.07 10.61
CA VAL A 11 -6.32 -9.11 9.77
C VAL A 11 -5.52 -8.09 10.58
N CYS A 12 -5.53 -8.20 11.91
CA CYS A 12 -4.96 -7.22 12.83
C CYS A 12 -3.43 -7.09 12.70
N GLN A 13 -2.73 -8.20 12.46
CA GLN A 13 -1.27 -8.27 12.35
C GLN A 13 -0.77 -8.11 10.90
N ARG A 14 -1.59 -7.58 9.98
CA ARG A 14 -1.15 -7.28 8.60
C ARG A 14 0.10 -6.40 8.60
N PRO A 15 1.07 -6.62 7.70
CA PRO A 15 2.24 -5.76 7.62
C PRO A 15 1.86 -4.31 7.27
N LEU A 16 2.65 -3.37 7.77
CA LEU A 16 2.59 -1.97 7.35
C LEU A 16 3.19 -1.83 5.96
N VAL A 17 2.59 -0.98 5.13
CA VAL A 17 2.94 -0.79 3.72
C VAL A 17 3.05 0.71 3.40
N SER A 18 3.12 1.05 2.11
CA SER A 18 2.92 2.43 1.65
C SER A 18 1.51 2.61 1.12
N VAL A 19 0.91 3.77 1.37
CA VAL A 19 -0.43 4.13 0.89
C VAL A 19 -0.35 5.41 0.07
N MET A 20 -1.03 5.43 -1.08
CA MET A 20 -1.21 6.62 -1.91
C MET A 20 -2.70 6.96 -2.04
N CYS A 21 -3.04 8.24 -1.88
CA CYS A 21 -4.36 8.73 -2.21
C CYS A 21 -4.46 8.98 -3.72
N ARG A 22 -5.39 8.30 -4.39
CA ARG A 22 -5.65 8.48 -5.83
C ARG A 22 -6.40 9.77 -6.18
N ASN A 23 -6.98 10.44 -5.18
CA ASN A 23 -7.64 11.72 -5.39
C ASN A 23 -6.66 12.90 -5.43
N CYS A 24 -5.80 13.04 -4.41
CA CYS A 24 -4.89 14.19 -4.30
C CYS A 24 -3.40 13.86 -4.54
N GLY A 25 -3.05 12.58 -4.69
CA GLY A 25 -1.66 12.15 -4.90
C GLY A 25 -0.80 12.07 -3.64
N TYR A 26 -1.33 12.39 -2.45
CA TYR A 26 -0.61 12.28 -1.18
C TYR A 26 -0.13 10.84 -0.92
N ARG A 27 1.10 10.69 -0.43
CA ARG A 27 1.73 9.39 -0.15
C ARG A 27 2.21 9.34 1.29
N LEU A 28 1.99 8.22 1.94
CA LEU A 28 2.44 7.96 3.30
C LEU A 28 3.06 6.56 3.38
N SER A 29 4.21 6.45 4.03
CA SER A 29 4.90 5.17 4.28
C SER A 29 4.61 4.66 5.68
N ASN A 30 4.84 3.37 5.92
CA ASN A 30 4.69 2.73 7.23
C ASN A 30 3.26 2.87 7.81
N CYS A 31 2.28 2.75 6.93
CA CYS A 31 0.85 2.82 7.25
C CYS A 31 0.09 1.77 6.43
N ARG A 32 -1.21 1.62 6.69
CA ARG A 32 -2.07 0.71 5.91
C ARG A 32 -3.49 1.23 5.88
N LYS A 33 -4.27 0.76 4.92
CA LYS A 33 -5.70 1.03 4.82
C LYS A 33 -6.42 0.30 5.94
N ARG A 34 -7.32 0.98 6.66
CA ARG A 34 -8.11 0.34 7.72
C ARG A 34 -9.02 -0.74 7.12
N ILE A 35 -8.94 -1.95 7.66
CA ILE A 35 -9.86 -3.05 7.39
C ILE A 35 -10.46 -3.47 8.73
N LYS A 36 -11.79 -3.58 8.82
CA LYS A 36 -12.45 -4.08 10.03
C LYS A 36 -12.16 -5.57 10.18
N CYS A 37 -11.59 -5.96 11.31
CA CYS A 37 -11.41 -7.36 11.65
C CYS A 37 -12.73 -7.94 12.16
N SER A 38 -13.15 -9.10 11.64
CA SER A 38 -14.35 -9.80 12.13
C SER A 38 -14.17 -10.37 13.53
N GLU A 39 -12.96 -10.84 13.84
CA GLU A 39 -12.60 -11.41 15.16
C GLU A 39 -12.42 -10.30 16.21
N HIS A 40 -11.87 -9.15 15.79
CA HIS A 40 -11.53 -8.04 16.67
C HIS A 40 -12.15 -6.72 16.18
N PRO A 41 -13.49 -6.58 16.22
CA PRO A 41 -14.17 -5.42 15.62
C PRO A 41 -13.87 -4.09 16.32
N ASN A 42 -13.46 -4.14 17.58
CA ASN A 42 -13.20 -2.96 18.41
C ASN A 42 -11.72 -2.56 18.45
N VAL A 43 -10.84 -3.30 17.76
CA VAL A 43 -9.41 -2.98 17.69
C VAL A 43 -9.17 -1.99 16.55
N SER A 44 -8.43 -0.92 16.84
CA SER A 44 -7.98 0.07 15.86
C SER A 44 -6.54 0.46 16.13
N TYR A 45 -5.75 0.59 15.07
CA TYR A 45 -4.36 1.00 15.16
C TYR A 45 -4.19 2.42 14.62
N ILE A 46 -3.25 3.18 15.19
CA ILE A 46 -2.96 4.57 14.78
C ILE A 46 -2.55 4.64 13.29
N GLN A 47 -1.92 3.58 12.79
CA GLN A 47 -1.42 3.50 11.41
C GLN A 47 -2.47 3.02 10.40
N ASP A 48 -3.70 2.76 10.84
CA ASP A 48 -4.82 2.33 10.00
C ASP A 48 -5.60 3.55 9.48
N LEU A 49 -5.36 3.92 8.22
CA LEU A 49 -5.99 5.07 7.59
C LEU A 49 -7.46 4.77 7.24
N THR A 50 -8.39 5.55 7.78
CA THR A 50 -9.81 5.57 7.37
C THR A 50 -10.08 6.53 6.23
N GLU A 51 -9.24 7.54 6.06
CA GLU A 51 -9.37 8.61 5.08
C GLU A 51 -7.99 9.18 4.74
N CYS A 52 -7.92 9.98 3.68
CA CYS A 52 -6.69 10.69 3.36
C CYS A 52 -6.45 11.83 4.38
N PRO A 53 -5.29 11.90 5.05
CA PRO A 53 -5.01 12.96 6.02
C PRO A 53 -4.87 14.36 5.40
N GLN A 54 -4.72 14.45 4.07
CA GLN A 54 -4.53 15.72 3.37
C GLN A 54 -5.80 16.23 2.67
N CYS A 55 -6.64 15.35 2.11
CA CYS A 55 -7.86 15.77 1.42
C CYS A 55 -9.14 15.21 2.03
N HIS A 56 -9.04 14.45 3.12
CA HIS A 56 -10.15 13.86 3.87
C HIS A 56 -11.10 12.97 3.05
N ASN A 57 -10.69 12.59 1.83
CA ASN A 57 -11.46 11.66 1.03
C ASN A 57 -11.45 10.26 1.62
N SER A 58 -12.53 9.53 1.32
CA SER A 58 -12.78 8.21 1.88
C SER A 58 -11.64 7.22 1.63
N ASN A 59 -11.64 6.18 2.45
CA ASN A 59 -10.80 5.02 2.33
C ASN A 59 -10.72 4.42 0.91
N ASP A 60 -11.74 4.58 0.06
CA ASP A 60 -11.82 4.04 -1.30
C ASP A 60 -10.80 4.67 -2.26
N TYR A 61 -10.37 5.89 -1.95
CA TYR A 61 -9.32 6.60 -2.68
C TYR A 61 -7.92 6.19 -2.22
N LEU A 62 -7.79 5.49 -1.09
CA LEU A 62 -6.50 5.00 -0.58
C LEU A 62 -6.12 3.68 -1.26
N HIS A 63 -4.91 3.65 -1.82
CA HIS A 63 -4.35 2.48 -2.49
C HIS A 63 -3.05 2.06 -1.82
N GLU A 64 -3.00 0.82 -1.35
CA GLU A 64 -1.80 0.20 -0.78
C GLU A 64 -0.85 -0.24 -1.89
N TYR A 65 0.45 -0.01 -1.70
CA TYR A 65 1.49 -0.52 -2.56
C TYR A 65 2.72 -0.90 -1.73
N ASP A 66 3.41 -1.95 -2.17
CA ASP A 66 4.66 -2.37 -1.56
C ASP A 66 5.81 -1.61 -2.21
N SER A 67 6.40 -0.66 -1.47
CA SER A 67 7.59 0.08 -1.91
C SER A 67 8.84 -0.79 -1.98
N SER A 68 8.83 -1.97 -1.37
CA SER A 68 9.97 -2.90 -1.29
C SER A 68 10.10 -3.76 -2.54
N LYS A 69 9.08 -3.76 -3.41
CA LYS A 69 9.18 -4.38 -4.74
C LYS A 69 9.97 -3.45 -5.63
N SER A 70 11.29 -3.58 -5.57
CA SER A 70 12.23 -3.07 -6.56
C SER A 70 11.79 -3.57 -7.94
N PHE A 71 11.04 -2.75 -8.66
CA PHE A 71 10.82 -2.97 -10.08
C PHE A 71 12.20 -2.81 -10.74
N HIS A 72 12.87 -3.92 -11.03
CA HIS A 72 13.84 -3.95 -12.13
C HIS A 72 13.03 -3.70 -13.41
N ALA A 73 12.63 -2.44 -13.61
CA ALA A 73 12.14 -1.97 -14.89
C ALA A 73 13.29 -2.20 -15.87
N ARG A 74 13.16 -3.23 -16.70
CA ARG A 74 14.00 -3.40 -17.88
C ARG A 74 13.78 -2.16 -18.74
N LEU A 75 14.67 -1.19 -18.61
CA LEU A 75 14.81 -0.11 -19.57
C LEU A 75 15.17 -0.75 -20.90
N HIS A 76 14.17 -1.06 -21.72
CA HIS A 76 14.37 -1.31 -23.13
C HIS A 76 14.74 0.04 -23.77
N THR A 77 16.02 0.37 -23.77
CA THR A 77 16.60 1.36 -24.67
C THR A 77 16.51 0.83 -26.09
N LYS A 78 15.35 1.05 -26.74
CA LYS A 78 15.25 1.00 -28.21
C LYS A 78 16.05 2.18 -28.76
N GLN A 79 17.32 1.96 -29.12
CA GLN A 79 18.02 2.85 -30.05
C GLN A 79 18.00 2.21 -31.44
N GLN A 80 17.08 2.70 -32.26
CA GLN A 80 16.98 2.40 -33.68
C GLN A 80 17.80 3.46 -34.45
N THR A 81 18.63 2.98 -35.37
CA THR A 81 19.16 3.64 -36.58
C THR A 81 20.32 4.65 -36.47
N LYS A 82 21.48 4.32 -37.07
CA LYS A 82 21.86 4.83 -38.41
C LYS A 82 23.11 4.11 -38.96
N THR A 83 23.02 3.83 -40.26
CA THR A 83 23.98 3.26 -41.20
C THR A 83 25.36 3.94 -41.23
N ARG A 84 26.44 3.16 -41.39
CA ARG A 84 27.53 3.54 -42.32
C ARG A 84 28.26 2.32 -42.87
N SER A 85 28.12 2.18 -44.18
CA SER A 85 28.84 1.33 -45.12
C SER A 85 30.34 1.69 -45.18
N TYR A 86 31.15 0.69 -45.56
CA TYR A 86 32.48 0.88 -46.13
C TYR A 86 32.48 0.27 -47.54
#